data_AF-A0A3R7NNF8-F1
#
_entry.id   AF-A0A3R7NNF8-F1
#
_cell.length_a   1.000
_cell.length_b   1.000
_cell.length_c   1.000
_cell.angle_alpha   90.00
_cell.angle_beta   90.00
_cell.angle_gamma   90.00
#
_symmetry.space_group_name_H-M   'P 1'
#
loop_
_entity.id
_entity.type
_entity.pdbx_description
1 polymer ?
#
loop_
_entity_poly.entity_id
_entity_poly.type
_entity_poly.pdbx_seq_one_letter_code
_entity_poly.pdbx_strand_id
1 'polypeptide(L)'
;MAQQPEKLKWKDVFPFGLSASQFGMALGFCGRVVDFVDYLRNVVGTELEFKGNASTDHGIKTEPKARALYELLTGTFVSDGGFFLTADRLLGCSPDGRIFSCVDASPPSPAADVKSDNEHKSARTLVSVRVPFRSKWKRRKEPNVTPASGPTRRVRRLLEIKSPVHSLYDGSKPNYQPFGIPLHYLCQLQGQMAIADVDECDFFVYLDGPVCQVVAWRVRRSIKFWEWASPKLLQVVEWVRDGPPAWLDRRFEFGTFDFNDIAVEPLVFPYNLTANVPIVDPRRFPFFHRYPNPYLGTPSGVSQEVIHRGLTSAVTRFLFHRRVDETQPENEKQERNKNAVMWCRLTDNVPDSALGSPTWSTVDLRRDLIFGKTLAVVCPQDFDDDGVFCRVHATGGKQGSNDCDSLYVRFYQRHFFLSLEPLEDPLETDRAAGVVCAEAPLQLV
;
A
#
# COMPACT_ATOMS: atom_id res chain seq x y z
N MET A 1 -1.61 15.81 2.48
CA MET A 1 -1.04 14.85 3.44
C MET A 1 -0.77 15.61 4.72
N ALA A 2 -1.28 15.18 5.87
CA ALA A 2 -0.78 15.68 7.15
C ALA A 2 0.73 15.44 7.13
N GLN A 3 1.52 16.50 7.09
CA GLN A 3 2.96 16.33 6.91
C GLN A 3 3.50 15.59 8.13
N GLN A 4 4.22 14.48 7.91
CA GLN A 4 4.89 13.76 8.98
C GLN A 4 5.65 14.76 9.87
N PRO A 5 5.43 14.78 11.20
CA PRO A 5 6.04 15.79 12.08
C PRO A 5 7.56 15.87 11.96
N GLU A 6 8.21 14.73 11.70
CA GLU A 6 9.66 14.66 11.48
C GLU A 6 10.10 15.35 10.18
N LYS A 7 9.28 15.29 9.12
CA LYS A 7 9.53 16.00 7.87
C LYS A 7 9.48 17.51 8.08
N LEU A 8 8.53 18.01 8.85
CA LEU A 8 8.42 19.43 9.21
C LEU A 8 9.67 19.89 9.98
N LYS A 9 10.02 19.18 11.05
CA LYS A 9 11.24 19.47 11.83
C LYS A 9 12.50 19.45 10.96
N TRP A 10 12.60 18.50 10.02
CA TRP A 10 13.71 18.45 9.08
C TRP A 10 13.72 19.65 8.15
N LYS A 11 12.56 20.09 7.62
CA LYS A 11 12.46 21.27 6.77
C LYS A 11 12.83 22.56 7.49
N ASP A 12 12.55 22.67 8.79
CA ASP A 12 12.98 23.81 9.59
C ASP A 12 14.52 23.91 9.68
N VAL A 13 15.21 22.76 9.74
CA VAL A 13 16.68 22.69 9.83
C VAL A 13 17.35 22.74 8.46
N PHE A 14 16.70 22.18 7.43
CA PHE A 14 17.21 22.06 6.06
C PHE A 14 16.16 22.58 5.06
N PRO A 15 15.91 23.90 5.00
CA PRO A 15 14.82 24.47 4.19
C PRO A 15 14.96 24.15 2.70
N PHE A 16 16.20 24.08 2.21
CA PHE A 16 16.55 23.73 0.83
C PHE A 16 16.54 22.23 0.52
N GLY A 17 16.40 21.35 1.52
CA GLY A 17 16.43 19.90 1.31
C GLY A 17 15.26 19.43 0.44
N LEU A 18 15.43 18.37 -0.36
CA LEU A 18 14.38 17.85 -1.24
C LEU A 18 13.75 16.58 -0.67
N SER A 19 12.43 16.53 -0.62
CA SER A 19 11.70 15.30 -0.31
C SER A 19 11.42 14.49 -1.58
N ALA A 20 11.30 13.16 -1.47
CA ALA A 20 11.12 12.27 -2.62
C ALA A 20 9.93 12.65 -3.53
N SER A 21 8.83 13.16 -2.97
CA SER A 21 7.67 13.66 -3.73
C SER A 21 8.00 14.84 -4.65
N GLN A 22 9.15 15.51 -4.44
CA GLN A 22 9.62 16.63 -5.24
C GLN A 22 10.63 16.20 -6.32
N PHE A 23 11.13 14.96 -6.30
CA PHE A 23 12.19 14.52 -7.19
C PHE A 23 11.77 14.57 -8.66
N GLY A 24 10.52 14.23 -8.96
CA GLY A 24 9.99 14.34 -10.32
C GLY A 24 10.02 15.77 -10.87
N MET A 25 9.69 16.78 -10.04
CA MET A 25 9.74 18.19 -10.45
C MET A 25 11.19 18.68 -10.56
N ALA A 26 12.04 18.32 -9.58
CA ALA A 26 13.46 18.64 -9.57
C ALA A 26 14.20 18.10 -10.81
N LEU A 27 13.76 16.93 -11.31
CA LEU A 27 14.35 16.28 -12.50
C LEU A 27 13.65 16.66 -13.81
N GLY A 28 12.62 17.51 -13.78
CA GLY A 28 11.94 18.01 -15.00
C GLY A 28 10.82 17.12 -15.55
N PHE A 29 10.33 16.12 -14.79
CA PHE A 29 9.23 15.24 -15.22
C PHE A 29 7.83 15.76 -14.85
N CYS A 30 7.76 16.93 -14.20
CA CYS A 30 6.52 17.60 -13.86
C CYS A 30 6.75 19.11 -13.79
N GLY A 31 6.88 19.74 -14.96
CA GLY A 31 7.23 21.16 -15.10
C GLY A 31 8.71 21.38 -15.42
N ARG A 32 9.14 22.64 -15.43
CA ARG A 32 10.52 23.04 -15.76
C ARG A 32 11.36 23.14 -14.49
N VAL A 33 12.62 22.71 -14.57
CA VAL A 33 13.55 22.73 -13.42
C VAL A 33 13.75 24.14 -12.88
N VAL A 34 13.93 25.14 -13.76
CA VAL A 34 14.10 26.54 -13.34
C VAL A 34 12.90 27.09 -12.58
N ASP A 35 11.66 26.77 -13.02
CA ASP A 35 10.45 27.24 -12.35
C ASP A 35 10.32 26.56 -10.97
N PHE A 36 10.75 25.30 -10.84
CA PHE A 36 10.76 24.61 -9.54
C PHE A 36 11.80 25.17 -8.56
N VAL A 37 13.01 25.50 -9.05
CA VAL A 37 14.04 26.17 -8.23
C VAL A 37 13.55 27.54 -7.77
N ASP A 38 12.96 28.32 -8.67
CA ASP A 38 12.36 29.62 -8.35
C ASP A 38 11.26 29.49 -7.29
N TYR A 39 10.35 28.53 -7.47
CA TYR A 39 9.30 28.23 -6.49
C TYR A 39 9.87 27.95 -5.09
N LEU A 40 10.87 27.06 -4.98
CA LEU A 40 11.44 26.72 -3.67
C LEU A 40 12.17 27.88 -2.99
N ARG A 41 12.77 28.79 -3.76
CA ARG A 41 13.55 29.91 -3.22
C ARG A 41 12.70 31.11 -2.87
N ASN A 42 11.77 31.45 -3.76
CA ASN A 42 11.11 32.75 -3.76
C ASN A 42 9.63 32.66 -3.40
N VAL A 43 9.03 31.46 -3.42
CA VAL A 43 7.58 31.26 -3.18
C VAL A 43 7.31 30.48 -1.89
N VAL A 44 8.06 29.42 -1.60
CA VAL A 44 7.92 28.68 -0.32
C VAL A 44 8.21 29.59 0.87
N GLY A 45 7.33 29.55 1.89
CA GLY A 45 7.38 30.46 3.03
C GLY A 45 6.67 31.80 2.82
N THR A 46 6.15 32.06 1.63
CA THR A 46 5.31 33.24 1.33
C THR A 46 3.82 32.89 1.32
N GLU A 47 2.96 33.89 1.19
CA GLU A 47 1.51 33.70 1.00
C GLU A 47 1.14 32.99 -0.31
N LEU A 48 2.04 33.00 -1.29
CA LEU A 48 1.87 32.35 -2.60
C LEU A 48 2.25 30.85 -2.57
N GLU A 49 2.78 30.34 -1.45
CA GLU A 49 3.09 28.93 -1.29
C GLU A 49 1.84 28.06 -1.50
N PHE A 50 1.99 26.96 -2.25
CA PHE A 50 0.92 26.00 -2.42
C PHE A 50 0.63 25.28 -1.09
N LYS A 51 -0.50 25.62 -0.47
CA LYS A 51 -0.96 25.04 0.81
C LYS A 51 -1.81 23.79 0.67
N GLY A 52 -2.06 23.33 -0.56
CA GLY A 52 -2.98 22.24 -0.86
C GLY A 52 -4.15 22.68 -1.73
N ASN A 53 -4.88 21.70 -2.23
CA ASN A 53 -6.11 21.87 -2.99
C ASN A 53 -7.08 20.73 -2.67
N ALA A 54 -8.30 20.78 -3.22
CA ALA A 54 -9.31 19.73 -3.01
C ALA A 54 -8.81 18.32 -3.33
N SER A 55 -7.92 18.15 -4.32
CA SER A 55 -7.31 16.85 -4.62
C SER A 55 -6.33 16.38 -3.53
N THR A 56 -5.60 17.31 -2.92
CA THR A 56 -4.71 17.02 -1.79
C THR A 56 -5.51 16.60 -0.57
N ASP A 57 -6.60 17.30 -0.28
CA ASP A 57 -7.49 16.98 0.85
C ASP A 57 -8.22 15.66 0.63
N HIS A 58 -8.69 15.41 -0.60
CA HIS A 58 -9.26 14.12 -0.99
C HIS A 58 -8.26 12.98 -0.78
N GLY A 59 -7.00 13.17 -1.19
CA GLY A 59 -5.93 12.20 -0.95
C GLY A 59 -5.75 11.89 0.53
N ILE A 60 -5.68 12.91 1.38
CA ILE A 60 -5.59 12.74 2.85
C ILE A 60 -6.74 11.90 3.37
N LYS A 61 -7.96 12.28 3.03
CA LYS A 61 -9.18 11.67 3.56
C LYS A 61 -9.34 10.21 3.13
N THR A 62 -8.85 9.85 1.94
CA THR A 62 -9.06 8.51 1.36
C THR A 62 -7.88 7.56 1.55
N GLU A 63 -6.71 8.05 1.95
CA GLU A 63 -5.51 7.24 2.17
C GLU A 63 -5.74 6.09 3.18
N PRO A 64 -6.37 6.29 4.36
CA PRO A 64 -6.59 5.19 5.31
C PRO A 64 -7.47 4.08 4.71
N LYS A 65 -8.51 4.46 3.97
CA LYS A 65 -9.39 3.54 3.24
C LYS A 65 -8.66 2.78 2.12
N ALA A 66 -7.81 3.47 1.37
CA ALA A 66 -6.96 2.84 0.35
C ALA A 66 -5.96 1.85 0.97
N ARG A 67 -5.35 2.20 2.11
CA ARG A 67 -4.45 1.32 2.87
C ARG A 67 -5.20 0.07 3.34
N ALA A 68 -6.37 0.22 3.96
CA ALA A 68 -7.20 -0.90 4.39
C ALA A 68 -7.57 -1.85 3.23
N LEU A 69 -7.94 -1.32 2.06
CA LEU A 69 -8.20 -2.15 0.88
C LEU A 69 -6.93 -2.88 0.42
N TYR A 70 -5.79 -2.19 0.36
CA TYR A 70 -4.51 -2.80 0.01
C TYR A 70 -4.16 -3.95 0.97
N GLU A 71 -4.29 -3.75 2.28
CA GLU A 71 -4.04 -4.79 3.29
C GLU A 71 -4.96 -5.99 3.12
N LEU A 72 -6.27 -5.76 2.90
CA LEU A 72 -7.25 -6.83 2.64
C LEU A 72 -6.91 -7.61 1.38
N LEU A 73 -6.58 -6.95 0.27
CA LEU A 73 -6.28 -7.66 -0.98
C LEU A 73 -4.97 -8.46 -0.89
N THR A 74 -3.92 -7.85 -0.35
CA THR A 74 -2.58 -8.43 -0.33
C THR A 74 -2.33 -9.36 0.86
N GLY A 75 -3.12 -9.25 1.92
CA GLY A 75 -2.89 -9.94 3.19
C GLY A 75 -1.61 -9.49 3.89
N THR A 76 -1.08 -8.32 3.52
CA THR A 76 0.15 -7.78 4.11
C THR A 76 -0.21 -6.73 5.15
N PHE A 77 0.37 -6.83 6.33
CA PHE A 77 0.30 -5.78 7.34
C PHE A 77 1.22 -4.62 6.94
N VAL A 78 0.67 -3.41 6.99
CA VAL A 78 1.33 -2.16 6.67
C VAL A 78 1.48 -1.34 7.94
N SER A 79 2.72 -1.12 8.36
CA SER A 79 3.02 -0.15 9.42
C SER A 79 3.14 1.27 8.86
N ASP A 80 3.07 2.28 9.73
CA ASP A 80 3.38 3.67 9.40
C ASP A 80 4.68 3.81 8.62
N GLY A 81 4.68 4.70 7.63
CA GLY A 81 5.80 4.94 6.72
C GLY A 81 7.05 5.52 7.38
N GLY A 82 6.88 6.42 8.35
CA GLY A 82 7.97 7.16 8.99
C GLY A 82 8.63 8.21 8.07
N PHE A 83 9.80 8.70 8.49
CA PHE A 83 10.61 9.64 7.71
C PHE A 83 12.08 9.22 7.69
N PHE A 84 12.67 9.19 6.49
CA PHE A 84 14.05 8.76 6.27
C PHE A 84 14.85 9.87 5.61
N LEU A 85 16.15 9.90 5.91
CA LEU A 85 17.09 10.90 5.42
C LEU A 85 18.33 10.22 4.84
N THR A 86 18.91 10.83 3.81
CA THR A 86 20.27 10.52 3.38
C THR A 86 21.28 10.90 4.48
N ALA A 87 22.50 10.36 4.38
CA ALA A 87 23.55 10.61 5.38
C ALA A 87 23.91 12.10 5.51
N ASP A 88 23.84 12.86 4.42
CA ASP A 88 24.04 14.31 4.38
C ASP A 88 22.80 15.12 4.79
N ARG A 89 21.65 14.44 5.00
CA ARG A 89 20.34 15.01 5.34
C ARG A 89 19.79 16.00 4.31
N LEU A 90 20.34 16.02 3.10
CA LEU A 90 19.88 16.93 2.03
C LEU A 90 18.65 16.38 1.30
N LEU A 91 18.50 15.06 1.29
CA LEU A 91 17.38 14.38 0.66
C LEU A 91 16.63 13.57 1.72
N GLY A 92 15.30 13.59 1.64
CA GLY A 92 14.43 12.87 2.56
C GLY A 92 13.28 12.16 1.87
N CYS A 93 12.68 11.19 2.53
CA CYS A 93 11.46 10.56 2.03
C CYS A 93 10.52 10.13 3.17
N SER A 94 9.23 10.14 2.86
CA SER A 94 8.18 9.56 3.69
C SER A 94 7.34 8.67 2.79
N PRO A 95 7.52 7.34 2.81
CA PRO A 95 6.57 6.43 2.16
C PRO A 95 5.25 6.44 2.92
N ASP A 96 4.17 5.99 2.30
CA ASP A 96 2.86 5.91 2.97
C ASP A 96 2.75 4.68 3.88
N GLY A 97 3.62 3.68 3.70
CA GLY A 97 3.69 2.52 4.58
C GLY A 97 4.96 1.69 4.43
N ARG A 98 5.20 0.81 5.42
CA ARG A 98 6.29 -0.18 5.40
C ARG A 98 5.74 -1.58 5.64
N ILE A 99 6.24 -2.52 4.86
CA ILE A 99 5.86 -3.93 4.90
C ILE A 99 7.07 -4.75 5.36
N PHE A 100 6.90 -5.49 6.46
CA PHE A 100 7.94 -6.35 7.00
C PHE A 100 7.72 -7.79 6.56
N SER A 101 8.78 -8.49 6.15
CA SER A 101 8.71 -9.95 6.14
C SER A 101 8.90 -10.44 7.56
N CYS A 102 8.08 -11.41 7.98
CA CYS A 102 8.54 -12.36 8.97
C CYS A 102 9.74 -13.07 8.34
N VAL A 103 10.95 -12.82 8.85
CA VAL A 103 12.04 -13.74 8.56
C VAL A 103 11.66 -14.94 9.39
N ASP A 104 11.19 -16.02 8.74
CA ASP A 104 10.99 -17.29 9.41
C ASP A 104 12.23 -17.52 10.26
N ALA A 105 12.03 -17.68 11.58
CA ALA A 105 13.08 -18.12 12.46
C ALA A 105 13.70 -19.34 11.78
N SER A 106 15.00 -19.25 11.49
CA SER A 106 15.73 -20.14 10.59
C SER A 106 15.22 -21.59 10.66
N PRO A 107 15.15 -22.33 9.54
CA PRO A 107 14.88 -23.75 9.60
C PRO A 107 15.79 -24.38 10.66
N PRO A 108 15.26 -25.29 11.52
CA PRO A 108 16.00 -25.85 12.64
C PRO A 108 17.38 -26.30 12.14
N SER A 109 18.44 -25.77 12.78
CA SER A 109 19.82 -26.09 12.42
C SER A 109 19.93 -27.59 12.18
N PRO A 110 20.51 -28.05 11.06
CA PRO A 110 20.77 -29.47 10.88
C PRO A 110 21.53 -29.95 12.11
N ALA A 111 20.97 -30.97 12.78
CA ALA A 111 21.62 -31.64 13.88
C ALA A 111 23.05 -31.98 13.47
N ALA A 112 24.00 -31.72 14.37
CA ALA A 112 25.43 -31.84 14.15
C ALA A 112 25.81 -33.01 13.24
N ASP A 113 26.38 -32.70 12.07
CA ASP A 113 26.95 -33.71 11.19
C ASP A 113 28.22 -34.30 11.82
N VAL A 114 28.18 -35.62 11.91
CA VAL A 114 29.28 -36.53 12.19
C VAL A 114 30.38 -36.30 11.14
N LYS A 115 31.61 -36.13 11.62
CA LYS A 115 32.83 -36.02 10.80
C LYS A 115 32.94 -37.21 9.84
N SER A 116 33.11 -36.90 8.56
CA SER A 116 33.70 -37.82 7.59
C SER A 116 34.71 -37.05 6.75
N ASP A 117 35.98 -37.37 6.99
CA ASP A 117 37.13 -36.86 6.24
C ASP A 117 37.15 -37.52 4.87
N ASN A 118 37.21 -36.72 3.80
CA ASN A 118 37.92 -37.13 2.59
C ASN A 118 38.33 -35.92 1.75
N GLU A 119 39.65 -35.72 1.68
CA GLU A 119 40.34 -34.76 0.83
C GLU A 119 40.26 -35.18 -0.64
N HIS A 120 39.86 -34.28 -1.53
CA HIS A 120 40.38 -34.29 -2.90
C HIS A 120 40.65 -32.87 -3.42
N LYS A 121 41.93 -32.64 -3.70
CA LYS A 121 42.53 -31.43 -4.29
C LYS A 121 42.17 -31.37 -5.78
N SER A 122 41.69 -30.22 -6.24
CA SER A 122 41.93 -29.82 -7.63
C SER A 122 41.91 -28.29 -7.76
N ALA A 123 42.99 -27.76 -8.32
CA ALA A 123 43.23 -26.34 -8.51
C ALA A 123 42.72 -25.89 -9.89
N ARG A 124 41.91 -24.83 -9.92
CA ARG A 124 41.70 -24.02 -11.12
C ARG A 124 41.73 -22.53 -10.77
N THR A 125 42.85 -21.92 -11.16
CA THR A 125 43.13 -20.49 -11.05
C THR A 125 42.36 -19.74 -12.11
N LEU A 126 41.39 -18.92 -11.71
CA LEU A 126 40.79 -17.88 -12.56
C LEU A 126 41.15 -16.51 -11.99
N VAL A 127 41.90 -15.76 -12.79
CA VAL A 127 42.32 -14.39 -12.53
C VAL A 127 41.09 -13.48 -12.61
N SER A 128 40.60 -13.04 -11.45
CA SER A 128 39.57 -12.00 -11.35
C SER A 128 40.25 -10.63 -11.21
N VAL A 129 40.10 -9.80 -12.24
CA VAL A 129 40.47 -8.38 -12.21
C VAL A 129 39.49 -7.66 -11.28
N ARG A 130 39.98 -7.21 -10.12
CA ARG A 130 39.23 -6.43 -9.14
C ARG A 130 39.11 -4.97 -9.61
N VAL A 131 37.88 -4.54 -9.90
CA VAL A 131 37.51 -3.12 -10.04
C VAL A 131 37.39 -2.52 -8.62
N PRO A 132 38.03 -1.37 -8.30
CA PRO A 132 38.08 -0.85 -6.94
C PRO A 132 36.95 0.14 -6.67
N PHE A 133 35.74 -0.35 -6.42
CA PHE A 133 34.71 0.42 -5.69
C PHE A 133 34.23 -0.40 -4.51
N ARG A 134 34.94 -0.28 -3.37
CA ARG A 134 34.45 -0.73 -2.06
C ARG A 134 33.89 0.48 -1.33
N SER A 135 32.57 0.62 -1.27
CA SER A 135 31.91 1.49 -0.31
C SER A 135 32.14 0.90 1.10
N LYS A 136 33.04 1.54 1.86
CA LYS A 136 33.31 1.18 3.25
C LYS A 136 32.15 1.68 4.12
N TRP A 137 31.07 0.90 4.22
CA TRP A 137 30.14 1.03 5.34
C TRP A 137 30.79 0.46 6.61
N LYS A 138 31.47 1.33 7.36
CA LYS A 138 31.91 1.04 8.73
C LYS A 138 30.74 1.28 9.67
N ARG A 139 30.06 0.20 10.06
CA ARG A 139 29.12 0.16 11.19
C ARG A 139 29.89 0.62 12.44
N ARG A 140 29.57 1.80 12.98
CA ARG A 140 30.05 2.20 14.31
C ARG A 140 29.40 1.23 15.32
N LYS A 141 30.23 0.47 16.04
CA LYS A 141 29.84 -0.30 17.22
C LYS A 141 29.63 0.69 18.37
N GLU A 142 28.39 0.87 18.81
CA GLU A 142 28.10 1.38 20.15
C GLU A 142 28.12 0.23 21.18
N PRO A 143 28.35 0.50 22.47
CA PRO A 143 28.57 -0.52 23.49
C PRO A 143 27.28 -1.28 23.83
N ASN A 144 27.41 -2.61 23.88
CA ASN A 144 26.38 -3.59 24.19
C ASN A 144 25.74 -3.40 25.58
N VAL A 145 24.46 -3.07 25.61
CA VAL A 145 23.51 -3.77 26.48
C VAL A 145 22.77 -4.72 25.54
N THR A 146 22.81 -6.03 25.80
CA THR A 146 22.10 -7.04 25.00
C THR A 146 20.69 -7.25 25.56
N PRO A 147 19.65 -6.54 25.07
CA PRO A 147 18.29 -7.03 25.23
C PRO A 147 18.16 -8.32 24.41
N ALA A 148 17.39 -9.28 24.93
CA ALA A 148 17.09 -10.52 24.23
C ALA A 148 16.71 -10.22 22.77
N SER A 149 17.48 -10.77 21.83
CA SER A 149 17.35 -10.45 20.41
C SER A 149 16.06 -11.09 19.88
N GLY A 150 14.96 -10.33 19.98
CA GLY A 150 13.76 -10.64 19.23
C GLY A 150 14.10 -10.75 17.73
N PRO A 151 13.32 -11.53 16.96
CA PRO A 151 13.56 -11.70 15.53
C PRO A 151 13.66 -10.33 14.86
N THR A 152 14.80 -10.05 14.21
CA THR A 152 15.04 -8.77 13.56
C THR A 152 14.10 -8.64 12.37
N ARG A 153 13.00 -7.89 12.54
CA ARG A 153 12.10 -7.54 11.44
C ARG A 153 12.84 -6.62 10.47
N ARG A 154 13.11 -7.10 9.27
CA ARG A 154 13.67 -6.28 8.18
C ARG A 154 12.51 -5.75 7.33
N VAL A 155 12.48 -4.43 7.11
CA VAL A 155 11.58 -3.84 6.11
C VAL A 155 11.95 -4.45 4.75
N ARG A 156 10.99 -5.07 4.08
CA ARG A 156 11.21 -5.66 2.75
C ARG A 156 10.76 -4.75 1.65
N ARG A 157 9.65 -4.06 1.88
CA ARG A 157 8.95 -3.30 0.84
C ARG A 157 8.33 -2.05 1.43
N LEU A 158 8.23 -1.01 0.62
CA LEU A 158 7.47 0.20 0.91
C LEU A 158 6.09 0.13 0.27
N LEU A 159 5.18 0.98 0.72
CA LEU A 159 3.89 1.23 0.09
C LEU A 159 3.79 2.73 -0.22
N GLU A 160 3.35 3.04 -1.44
CA GLU A 160 2.97 4.37 -1.88
C GLU A 160 1.54 4.32 -2.41
N ILE A 161 0.68 5.18 -1.88
CA ILE A 161 -0.74 5.27 -2.18
C ILE A 161 -1.02 6.55 -2.97
N LYS A 162 -1.88 6.43 -3.97
CA LYS A 162 -2.49 7.58 -4.64
C LYS A 162 -3.99 7.42 -4.75
N SER A 163 -4.70 8.46 -4.36
CA SER A 163 -6.15 8.51 -4.50
C SER A 163 -6.54 9.68 -5.42
N PRO A 164 -6.60 9.47 -6.74
CA PRO A 164 -7.05 10.51 -7.67
C PRO A 164 -8.56 10.76 -7.53
N VAL A 165 -9.01 11.96 -7.88
CA VAL A 165 -10.42 12.37 -7.70
C VAL A 165 -11.34 11.86 -8.82
N HIS A 166 -10.85 11.78 -10.06
CA HIS A 166 -11.72 11.62 -11.23
C HIS A 166 -11.56 10.28 -11.95
N SER A 167 -10.32 9.77 -12.02
CA SER A 167 -10.02 8.55 -12.75
C SER A 167 -8.69 7.96 -12.31
N LEU A 168 -8.55 6.64 -12.45
CA LEU A 168 -7.25 5.97 -12.41
C LEU A 168 -6.32 6.54 -13.48
N TYR A 169 -5.01 6.42 -13.26
CA TYR A 169 -4.00 6.90 -14.20
C TYR A 169 -4.14 6.23 -15.56
N ASP A 170 -4.28 7.07 -16.59
CA ASP A 170 -4.40 6.65 -17.98
C ASP A 170 -3.02 6.52 -18.63
N GLY A 171 -2.64 5.28 -18.93
CA GLY A 171 -1.36 4.96 -19.54
C GLY A 171 -1.20 5.50 -20.97
N SER A 172 -2.24 6.00 -21.64
CA SER A 172 -2.10 6.63 -22.96
C SER A 172 -1.27 7.92 -22.94
N LYS A 173 -1.08 8.53 -21.77
CA LYS A 173 -0.30 9.77 -21.63
C LYS A 173 1.20 9.49 -21.80
N PRO A 174 1.94 10.28 -22.61
CA PRO A 174 3.36 10.07 -22.83
C PRO A 174 4.20 10.06 -21.54
N ASN A 175 3.86 10.93 -20.58
CA ASN A 175 4.54 11.02 -19.29
C ASN A 175 4.17 9.90 -18.29
N TYR A 176 3.40 8.89 -18.72
CA TYR A 176 3.03 7.72 -17.91
C TYR A 176 3.67 6.44 -18.50
N GLN A 177 4.27 6.52 -19.68
CA GLN A 177 4.99 5.41 -20.30
C GLN A 177 6.31 5.14 -19.55
N PRO A 178 6.77 3.88 -19.49
CA PRO A 178 6.23 2.70 -20.20
C PRO A 178 5.18 1.88 -19.40
N PHE A 179 4.93 2.22 -18.14
CA PHE A 179 4.20 1.34 -17.20
C PHE A 179 2.76 1.77 -16.89
N GLY A 180 2.33 2.93 -17.37
CA GLY A 180 1.08 3.58 -16.93
C GLY A 180 1.20 4.30 -15.58
N ILE A 181 2.43 4.44 -15.06
CA ILE A 181 2.73 5.19 -13.83
C ILE A 181 3.29 6.55 -14.23
N PRO A 182 2.74 7.68 -13.75
CA PRO A 182 3.33 9.00 -13.99
C PRO A 182 4.82 9.05 -13.63
N LEU A 183 5.67 9.53 -14.55
CA LEU A 183 7.14 9.49 -14.38
C LEU A 183 7.62 10.21 -13.11
N HIS A 184 6.95 11.28 -12.68
CA HIS A 184 7.29 11.98 -11.45
C HIS A 184 7.05 11.12 -10.20
N TYR A 185 6.07 10.21 -10.21
CA TYR A 185 5.88 9.23 -9.14
C TYR A 185 6.93 8.11 -9.22
N LEU A 186 7.36 7.67 -10.41
CA LEU A 186 8.50 6.74 -10.50
C LEU A 186 9.76 7.34 -9.87
N CYS A 187 10.04 8.62 -10.10
CA CYS A 187 11.15 9.32 -9.43
C CYS A 187 11.00 9.32 -7.91
N GLN A 188 9.77 9.55 -7.41
CA GLN A 188 9.48 9.50 -5.98
C GLN A 188 9.71 8.09 -5.40
N LEU A 189 9.15 7.06 -6.01
CA LEU A 189 9.27 5.66 -5.57
C LEU A 189 10.73 5.21 -5.52
N GLN A 190 11.50 5.51 -6.57
CA GLN A 190 12.93 5.18 -6.61
C GLN A 190 13.73 5.94 -5.55
N GLY A 191 13.39 7.21 -5.31
CA GLY A 191 13.96 8.00 -4.22
C GLY A 191 13.67 7.41 -2.84
N GLN A 192 12.42 7.04 -2.58
CA GLN A 192 12.02 6.38 -1.33
C GLN A 192 12.80 5.09 -1.08
N MET A 193 12.86 4.20 -2.08
CA MET A 193 13.61 2.95 -1.99
C MET A 193 15.11 3.17 -1.78
N ALA A 194 15.69 4.17 -2.44
CA ALA A 194 17.11 4.46 -2.30
C ALA A 194 17.47 5.01 -0.91
N ILE A 195 16.63 5.88 -0.34
CA ILE A 195 16.86 6.54 0.95
C ILE A 195 16.55 5.61 2.12
N ALA A 196 15.46 4.83 2.04
CA ALA A 196 15.07 3.88 3.08
C ALA A 196 15.85 2.54 3.01
N ASP A 197 16.69 2.36 2.00
CA ASP A 197 17.45 1.13 1.71
C ASP A 197 16.56 -0.12 1.58
N VAL A 198 15.54 -0.01 0.72
CA VAL A 198 14.54 -1.06 0.46
C VAL A 198 14.54 -1.43 -1.02
N ASP A 199 14.31 -2.70 -1.34
CA ASP A 199 14.45 -3.22 -2.72
C ASP A 199 13.18 -3.04 -3.56
N GLU A 200 12.01 -2.91 -2.95
CA GLU A 200 10.73 -2.81 -3.67
C GLU A 200 9.76 -1.81 -3.01
N CYS A 201 8.88 -1.24 -3.84
CA CYS A 201 7.76 -0.42 -3.41
C CYS A 201 6.50 -0.85 -4.17
N ASP A 202 5.43 -1.15 -3.44
CA ASP A 202 4.11 -1.38 -4.03
C ASP A 202 3.46 -0.01 -4.26
N PHE A 203 3.13 0.31 -5.52
CA PHE A 203 2.43 1.53 -5.91
C PHE A 203 0.95 1.22 -6.09
N PHE A 204 0.12 1.70 -5.17
CA PHE A 204 -1.30 1.37 -5.09
C PHE A 204 -2.15 2.59 -5.39
N VAL A 205 -3.05 2.47 -6.37
CA VAL A 205 -3.94 3.57 -6.79
C VAL A 205 -5.38 3.19 -6.53
N TYR A 206 -6.07 4.02 -5.76
CA TYR A 206 -7.43 3.80 -5.31
C TYR A 206 -8.32 4.98 -5.69
N LEU A 207 -9.29 4.75 -6.57
CA LEU A 207 -10.32 5.74 -6.89
C LEU A 207 -11.52 5.44 -6.00
N ASP A 208 -11.83 6.32 -5.06
CA ASP A 208 -12.96 6.11 -4.12
C ASP A 208 -14.32 6.35 -4.78
N GLY A 209 -14.40 7.33 -5.68
CA GLY A 209 -15.60 7.72 -6.42
C GLY A 209 -15.26 8.49 -7.69
N PRO A 210 -16.20 8.71 -8.62
CA PRO A 210 -17.62 8.31 -8.57
C PRO A 210 -17.86 6.80 -8.71
N VAL A 211 -16.84 6.07 -9.17
CA VAL A 211 -16.82 4.60 -9.19
C VAL A 211 -15.61 4.12 -8.41
N CYS A 212 -15.81 3.12 -7.57
CA CYS A 212 -14.73 2.54 -6.77
C CYS A 212 -13.86 1.66 -7.68
N GLN A 213 -12.61 2.07 -7.91
CA GLN A 213 -11.66 1.36 -8.78
C GLN A 213 -10.29 1.24 -8.15
N VAL A 214 -9.54 0.21 -8.54
CA VAL A 214 -8.22 -0.05 -7.99
C VAL A 214 -7.27 -0.59 -9.06
N VAL A 215 -5.98 -0.26 -8.93
CA VAL A 215 -4.88 -0.82 -9.72
C VAL A 215 -3.58 -0.73 -8.91
N ALA A 216 -2.68 -1.70 -9.05
CA ALA A 216 -1.41 -1.68 -8.35
C ALA A 216 -0.25 -2.31 -9.12
N TRP A 217 0.94 -1.79 -8.87
CA TRP A 217 2.21 -2.26 -9.42
C TRP A 217 3.18 -2.58 -8.29
N ARG A 218 4.09 -3.51 -8.52
CA ARG A 218 5.31 -3.67 -7.73
C ARG A 218 6.48 -3.11 -8.51
N VAL A 219 7.14 -2.10 -7.95
CA VAL A 219 8.28 -1.42 -8.56
C VAL A 219 9.55 -1.84 -7.81
N ARG A 220 10.57 -2.31 -8.53
CA ARG A 220 11.87 -2.64 -7.95
C ARG A 220 12.83 -1.46 -7.99
N ARG A 221 13.71 -1.38 -7.00
CA ARG A 221 14.78 -0.38 -6.93
C ARG A 221 15.72 -0.53 -8.12
N SER A 222 15.98 0.59 -8.79
CA SER A 222 16.97 0.70 -9.86
C SER A 222 18.18 1.47 -9.35
N ILE A 223 19.29 0.74 -9.17
CA ILE A 223 20.58 1.35 -8.79
C ILE A 223 21.02 2.37 -9.85
N LYS A 224 20.88 2.02 -11.14
CA LYS A 224 21.19 2.91 -12.26
C LYS A 224 20.40 4.22 -12.22
N PHE A 225 19.10 4.15 -11.91
CA PHE A 225 18.28 5.36 -11.76
C PHE A 225 18.84 6.24 -10.65
N TRP A 226 19.15 5.66 -9.50
CA TRP A 226 19.64 6.43 -8.36
C TRP A 226 21.02 7.06 -8.61
N GLU A 227 21.94 6.32 -9.25
CA GLU A 227 23.24 6.85 -9.69
C GLU A 227 23.08 8.03 -10.66
N TRP A 228 22.07 7.99 -11.53
CA TRP A 228 21.77 9.09 -12.44
C TRP A 228 21.07 10.28 -11.73
N ALA A 229 20.11 10.01 -10.84
CA ALA A 229 19.23 11.00 -10.23
C ALA A 229 19.88 11.73 -9.06
N SER A 230 20.53 11.00 -8.14
CA SER A 230 21.09 11.54 -6.90
C SER A 230 22.00 12.76 -7.09
N PRO A 231 23.02 12.75 -7.96
CA PRO A 231 23.87 13.93 -8.17
C PRO A 231 23.10 15.13 -8.73
N LYS A 232 22.07 14.91 -9.56
CA LYS A 232 21.23 16.00 -10.11
C LYS A 232 20.33 16.60 -9.05
N LEU A 233 19.75 15.76 -8.19
CA LEU A 233 18.95 16.23 -7.06
C LEU A 233 19.79 17.07 -6.09
N LEU A 234 21.03 16.65 -5.80
CA LEU A 234 21.96 17.43 -4.99
C LEU A 234 22.35 18.74 -5.67
N GLN A 235 22.53 18.75 -6.99
CA GLN A 235 22.75 19.98 -7.74
C GLN A 235 21.54 20.94 -7.67
N VAL A 236 20.31 20.44 -7.72
CA VAL A 236 19.11 21.27 -7.50
C VAL A 236 19.09 21.81 -6.06
N VAL A 237 19.45 21.01 -5.05
CA VAL A 237 19.60 21.48 -3.67
C VAL A 237 20.60 22.63 -3.58
N GLU A 238 21.74 22.53 -4.26
CA GLU A 238 22.74 23.60 -4.34
C GLU A 238 22.18 24.86 -5.00
N TRP A 239 21.45 24.74 -6.12
CA TRP A 239 20.80 25.90 -6.75
C TRP A 239 19.75 26.55 -5.85
N VAL A 240 19.00 25.75 -5.10
CA VAL A 240 18.02 26.26 -4.13
C VAL A 240 18.71 26.95 -2.96
N ARG A 241 19.87 26.45 -2.49
CA ARG A 241 20.62 27.05 -1.38
C ARG A 241 21.39 28.30 -1.81
N ASP A 242 22.24 28.17 -2.82
CA ASP A 242 23.28 29.14 -3.18
C ASP A 242 22.84 30.09 -4.30
N GLY A 243 21.75 29.76 -4.99
CA GLY A 243 21.23 30.48 -6.14
C GLY A 243 21.48 29.72 -7.45
N PRO A 244 20.53 29.75 -8.40
CA PRO A 244 20.73 29.12 -9.69
C PRO A 244 21.82 29.85 -10.50
N PRO A 245 22.58 29.13 -11.32
CA PRO A 245 23.53 29.77 -12.22
C PRO A 245 22.81 30.62 -13.27
N ALA A 246 23.46 31.68 -13.76
CA ALA A 246 22.85 32.63 -14.72
C ALA A 246 22.40 31.99 -16.05
N TRP A 247 22.93 30.82 -16.40
CA TRP A 247 22.54 30.06 -17.59
C TRP A 247 21.34 29.13 -17.36
N LEU A 248 20.87 28.94 -16.12
CA LEU A 248 19.70 28.12 -15.83
C LEU A 248 18.44 28.84 -16.31
N ASP A 249 17.99 28.49 -17.51
CA ASP A 249 16.79 29.06 -18.12
C ASP A 249 15.70 27.99 -18.35
N ARG A 250 14.58 28.41 -18.96
CA ARG A 250 13.41 27.54 -19.20
C ARG A 250 13.64 26.43 -20.24
N ARG A 251 14.77 26.43 -20.94
CA ARG A 251 15.18 25.40 -21.91
C ARG A 251 16.10 24.36 -21.26
N PHE A 252 16.54 24.58 -20.02
CA PHE A 252 17.37 23.63 -19.32
C PHE A 252 16.62 22.33 -19.05
N GLU A 253 17.25 21.22 -19.44
CA GLU A 253 16.81 19.87 -19.13
C GLU A 253 18.02 19.04 -18.70
N PHE A 254 17.83 18.17 -17.71
CA PHE A 254 18.83 17.16 -17.42
C PHE A 254 18.85 16.11 -18.55
N GLY A 255 20.02 15.48 -18.77
CA GLY A 255 20.10 14.33 -19.66
C GLY A 255 19.11 13.23 -19.23
N THR A 256 18.47 12.58 -20.20
CA THR A 256 17.34 11.66 -19.96
C THR A 256 17.76 10.36 -19.27
N PHE A 257 16.80 9.71 -18.61
CA PHE A 257 16.91 8.35 -18.10
C PHE A 257 15.88 7.46 -18.82
N ASP A 258 16.28 6.27 -19.24
CA ASP A 258 15.36 5.31 -19.83
C ASP A 258 14.60 4.55 -18.73
N PHE A 259 13.33 4.89 -18.53
CA PHE A 259 12.50 4.25 -17.51
C PHE A 259 12.20 2.77 -17.82
N ASN A 260 12.44 2.28 -19.03
CA ASN A 260 12.34 0.85 -19.32
C ASN A 260 13.38 0.01 -18.57
N ASP A 261 14.47 0.61 -18.08
CA ASP A 261 15.47 -0.06 -17.25
C ASP A 261 14.99 -0.36 -15.82
N ILE A 262 13.80 0.11 -15.43
CA ILE A 262 13.20 -0.17 -14.12
C ILE A 262 12.33 -1.43 -14.22
N ALA A 263 12.59 -2.42 -13.37
CA ALA A 263 11.74 -3.59 -13.28
C ALA A 263 10.42 -3.26 -12.56
N VAL A 264 9.30 -3.50 -13.26
CA VAL A 264 7.93 -3.28 -12.75
C VAL A 264 7.07 -4.49 -13.09
N GLU A 265 6.30 -4.96 -12.12
CA GLU A 265 5.40 -6.11 -12.24
C GLU A 265 3.95 -5.71 -11.88
N PRO A 266 2.92 -6.29 -12.51
CA PRO A 266 1.54 -6.10 -12.09
C PRO A 266 1.31 -6.75 -10.72
N LEU A 267 0.71 -6.00 -9.79
CA LEU A 267 0.34 -6.52 -8.47
C LEU A 267 -1.17 -6.77 -8.38
N VAL A 268 -1.97 -5.74 -8.67
CA VAL A 268 -3.44 -5.80 -8.77
C VAL A 268 -3.80 -5.28 -10.16
N PHE A 269 -4.37 -6.13 -10.99
CA PHE A 269 -4.85 -5.70 -12.32
C PHE A 269 -6.01 -4.70 -12.15
N PRO A 270 -6.17 -3.74 -13.07
CA PRO A 270 -7.26 -2.76 -13.04
C PRO A 270 -8.63 -3.41 -12.81
N TYR A 271 -9.34 -2.98 -11.77
CA TYR A 271 -10.61 -3.55 -11.37
C TYR A 271 -11.61 -2.47 -10.96
N ASN A 272 -12.87 -2.64 -11.34
CA ASN A 272 -13.98 -1.78 -10.93
C ASN A 272 -14.78 -2.51 -9.84
N LEU A 273 -14.57 -2.13 -8.58
CA LEU A 273 -15.26 -2.71 -7.42
C LEU A 273 -16.76 -2.40 -7.43
N THR A 274 -17.15 -1.21 -7.90
CA THR A 274 -18.56 -0.82 -8.00
C THR A 274 -19.32 -1.71 -8.97
N ALA A 275 -18.77 -1.93 -10.18
CA ALA A 275 -19.38 -2.78 -11.19
C ALA A 275 -19.05 -4.27 -11.01
N ASN A 276 -18.17 -4.60 -10.06
CA ASN A 276 -17.64 -5.93 -9.82
C ASN A 276 -17.08 -6.62 -11.09
N VAL A 277 -16.28 -5.89 -11.87
CA VAL A 277 -15.70 -6.41 -13.12
C VAL A 277 -14.25 -5.95 -13.32
N PRO A 278 -13.40 -6.76 -13.97
CA PRO A 278 -12.09 -6.34 -14.44
C PRO A 278 -12.19 -5.20 -15.47
N ILE A 279 -11.23 -4.28 -15.46
CA ILE A 279 -11.11 -3.23 -16.48
C ILE A 279 -10.10 -3.71 -17.53
N VAL A 280 -10.58 -3.99 -18.74
CA VAL A 280 -9.80 -4.65 -19.81
C VAL A 280 -9.40 -3.73 -20.96
N ASP A 281 -9.46 -2.41 -20.76
CA ASP A 281 -9.14 -1.43 -21.80
C ASP A 281 -7.61 -1.35 -22.06
N PRO A 282 -7.11 -1.87 -23.20
CA PRO A 282 -5.68 -1.89 -23.49
C PRO A 282 -5.13 -0.50 -23.83
N ARG A 283 -5.98 0.47 -24.20
CA ARG A 283 -5.55 1.84 -24.48
C ARG A 283 -5.24 2.58 -23.19
N ARG A 284 -6.07 2.38 -22.17
CA ARG A 284 -5.89 2.98 -20.84
C ARG A 284 -4.83 2.26 -20.01
N PHE A 285 -4.71 0.94 -20.15
CA PHE A 285 -3.78 0.13 -19.35
C PHE A 285 -2.85 -0.75 -20.21
N PRO A 286 -2.06 -0.16 -21.12
CA PRO A 286 -1.23 -0.91 -22.07
C PRO A 286 -0.18 -1.79 -21.40
N PHE A 287 0.32 -1.40 -20.21
CA PHE A 287 1.26 -2.21 -19.43
C PHE A 287 0.63 -3.54 -18.99
N PHE A 288 -0.56 -3.50 -18.38
CA PHE A 288 -1.24 -4.71 -17.89
C PHE A 288 -1.68 -5.63 -19.03
N HIS A 289 -2.01 -5.07 -20.19
CA HIS A 289 -2.37 -5.86 -21.37
C HIS A 289 -1.24 -6.77 -21.89
N ARG A 290 0.03 -6.48 -21.52
CA ARG A 290 1.18 -7.34 -21.85
C ARG A 290 1.25 -8.61 -21.01
N TYR A 291 0.45 -8.70 -19.96
CA TYR A 291 0.42 -9.83 -19.04
C TYR A 291 -0.93 -10.57 -19.16
N PRO A 292 -0.95 -11.90 -18.99
CA PRO A 292 -2.20 -12.63 -18.84
C PRO A 292 -3.01 -12.06 -17.68
N ASN A 293 -4.23 -11.58 -17.93
CA ASN A 293 -5.10 -11.06 -16.88
C ASN A 293 -5.68 -12.22 -16.06
N PRO A 294 -5.32 -12.37 -14.77
CA PRO A 294 -5.75 -13.51 -13.95
C PRO A 294 -7.24 -13.50 -13.63
N TYR A 295 -7.97 -12.43 -13.97
CA TYR A 295 -9.40 -12.28 -13.67
C TYR A 295 -10.31 -12.69 -14.83
N LEU A 296 -9.77 -12.97 -16.03
CA LEU A 296 -10.55 -13.33 -17.22
C LEU A 296 -10.60 -14.84 -17.51
N GLY A 297 -10.00 -15.67 -16.66
CA GLY A 297 -9.94 -17.11 -16.87
C GLY A 297 -9.65 -17.85 -15.57
N THR A 298 -9.24 -19.11 -15.67
CA THR A 298 -8.77 -19.89 -14.52
C THR A 298 -7.49 -19.25 -13.98
N PRO A 299 -7.48 -18.73 -12.74
CA PRO A 299 -6.34 -18.00 -12.21
C PRO A 299 -5.07 -18.86 -12.22
N SER A 300 -4.01 -18.37 -12.86
CA SER A 300 -2.70 -19.02 -12.78
C SER A 300 -1.97 -18.53 -11.53
N GLY A 301 -2.18 -19.21 -10.40
CA GLY A 301 -1.39 -19.03 -9.18
C GLY A 301 -2.18 -18.53 -7.96
N VAL A 302 -1.82 -19.09 -6.80
CA VAL A 302 -2.52 -18.90 -5.52
C VAL A 302 -2.65 -17.43 -5.12
N SER A 303 -1.62 -16.61 -5.32
CA SER A 303 -1.66 -15.21 -4.89
C SER A 303 -2.67 -14.37 -5.68
N GLN A 304 -2.76 -14.58 -6.99
CA GLN A 304 -3.66 -13.80 -7.86
C GLN A 304 -5.12 -14.25 -7.70
N GLU A 305 -5.34 -15.55 -7.49
CA GLU A 305 -6.66 -16.08 -7.16
C GLU A 305 -7.21 -15.45 -5.86
N VAL A 306 -6.38 -15.36 -4.82
CA VAL A 306 -6.77 -14.78 -3.53
C VAL A 306 -7.10 -13.29 -3.67
N ILE A 307 -6.30 -12.53 -4.43
CA ILE A 307 -6.60 -11.11 -4.74
C ILE A 307 -7.93 -11.01 -5.50
N HIS A 308 -8.14 -11.83 -6.53
CA HIS A 308 -9.37 -11.82 -7.31
C HIS A 308 -10.60 -12.13 -6.45
N ARG A 309 -10.53 -13.17 -5.59
CA ARG A 309 -11.59 -13.47 -4.62
C ARG A 309 -11.86 -12.27 -3.72
N GLY A 310 -10.81 -11.59 -3.25
CA GLY A 310 -10.93 -10.36 -2.46
C GLY A 310 -11.64 -9.23 -3.19
N LEU A 311 -11.33 -9.01 -4.47
CA LEU A 311 -11.98 -8.02 -5.32
C LEU A 311 -13.45 -8.35 -5.59
N THR A 312 -13.78 -9.64 -5.79
CA THR A 312 -15.15 -10.10 -6.06
C THR A 312 -16.03 -10.25 -4.82
N SER A 313 -15.43 -10.24 -3.62
CA SER A 313 -16.14 -10.46 -2.36
C SER A 313 -17.20 -9.38 -2.14
N ALA A 314 -18.41 -9.84 -1.80
CA ALA A 314 -19.50 -8.96 -1.39
C ALA A 314 -19.16 -8.18 -0.11
N VAL A 315 -18.40 -8.79 0.81
CA VAL A 315 -17.92 -8.10 2.03
C VAL A 315 -16.96 -6.98 1.67
N THR A 316 -16.00 -7.21 0.76
CA THR A 316 -15.11 -6.14 0.28
C THR A 316 -15.90 -5.01 -0.34
N ARG A 317 -16.87 -5.31 -1.21
CA ARG A 317 -17.71 -4.27 -1.81
C ARG A 317 -18.52 -3.51 -0.76
N PHE A 318 -19.10 -4.19 0.22
CA PHE A 318 -19.82 -3.54 1.32
C PHE A 318 -18.94 -2.61 2.16
N LEU A 319 -17.71 -3.02 2.46
CA LEU A 319 -16.77 -2.20 3.22
C LEU A 319 -16.31 -0.99 2.41
N PHE A 320 -15.89 -1.18 1.15
CA PHE A 320 -15.17 -0.14 0.41
C PHE A 320 -16.04 0.65 -0.58
N HIS A 321 -17.14 0.09 -1.06
CA HIS A 321 -18.07 0.81 -1.94
C HIS A 321 -19.29 1.31 -1.15
N ARG A 322 -19.31 2.62 -0.87
CA ARG A 322 -20.52 3.28 -0.39
C ARG A 322 -21.35 3.73 -1.60
N ARG A 323 -22.58 3.23 -1.71
CA ARG A 323 -23.62 3.90 -2.51
C ARG A 323 -23.99 5.18 -1.75
N VAL A 324 -23.26 6.25 -2.00
CA VAL A 324 -23.72 7.57 -1.57
C VAL A 324 -24.85 7.92 -2.52
N ASP A 325 -26.10 7.71 -2.09
CA ASP A 325 -27.23 8.28 -2.78
C ASP A 325 -27.16 9.80 -2.58
N GLU A 326 -26.54 10.50 -3.52
CA GLU A 326 -26.31 11.94 -3.45
C GLU A 326 -27.62 12.71 -3.27
N THR A 327 -28.77 12.13 -3.61
CA THR A 327 -30.08 12.75 -3.50
C THR A 327 -30.62 12.88 -2.06
N GLN A 328 -30.10 12.10 -1.09
CA GLN A 328 -30.59 12.16 0.29
C GLN A 328 -30.06 13.37 1.08
N PRO A 329 -30.84 13.94 2.02
CA PRO A 329 -30.36 14.98 2.94
C PRO A 329 -29.14 14.50 3.75
N GLU A 330 -28.18 15.39 4.06
CA GLU A 330 -26.95 15.01 4.78
C GLU A 330 -27.21 14.37 6.15
N ASN A 331 -28.27 14.80 6.86
CA ASN A 331 -28.62 14.25 8.17
C ASN A 331 -29.04 12.77 8.09
N GLU A 332 -29.85 12.41 7.09
CA GLU A 332 -30.29 11.02 6.87
C GLU A 332 -29.15 10.13 6.40
N LYS A 333 -28.25 10.67 5.56
CA LYS A 333 -27.02 9.99 5.14
C LYS A 333 -26.15 9.64 6.34
N GLN A 334 -26.03 10.55 7.31
CA GLN A 334 -25.16 10.33 8.46
C GLN A 334 -25.71 9.28 9.41
N GLU A 335 -27.02 9.24 9.67
CA GLU A 335 -27.61 8.22 10.54
C GLU A 335 -27.59 6.82 9.91
N ARG A 336 -27.98 6.69 8.63
CA ARG A 336 -27.94 5.40 7.92
C ARG A 336 -26.53 4.80 7.89
N ASN A 337 -25.51 5.64 7.73
CA ASN A 337 -24.13 5.17 7.63
C ASN A 337 -23.54 4.69 8.96
N LYS A 338 -24.04 5.17 10.11
CA LYS A 338 -23.49 4.80 11.42
C LYS A 338 -23.74 3.33 11.78
N ASN A 339 -24.76 2.71 11.19
CA ASN A 339 -25.21 1.37 11.52
C ASN A 339 -25.25 0.44 10.29
N ALA A 340 -24.49 0.73 9.24
CA ALA A 340 -24.42 -0.19 8.11
C ALA A 340 -23.79 -1.52 8.57
N VAL A 341 -24.59 -2.58 8.57
CA VAL A 341 -24.20 -3.93 8.97
C VAL A 341 -24.47 -4.90 7.82
N MET A 342 -23.51 -5.79 7.57
CA MET A 342 -23.69 -6.95 6.69
C MET A 342 -23.68 -8.22 7.52
N TRP A 343 -24.78 -8.96 7.45
CA TRP A 343 -24.89 -10.26 8.09
C TRP A 343 -24.20 -11.32 7.25
N CYS A 344 -23.30 -12.07 7.86
CA CYS A 344 -22.49 -13.09 7.23
C CYS A 344 -22.51 -14.38 8.04
N ARG A 345 -22.26 -15.50 7.38
CA ARG A 345 -21.83 -16.76 8.01
C ARG A 345 -20.36 -17.01 7.68
N LEU A 346 -19.64 -17.58 8.63
CA LEU A 346 -18.30 -18.09 8.36
C LEU A 346 -18.41 -19.47 7.71
N THR A 347 -17.69 -19.72 6.62
CA THR A 347 -17.62 -21.04 5.98
C THR A 347 -16.26 -21.68 6.10
N ASP A 348 -16.24 -23.02 6.18
CA ASP A 348 -15.01 -23.81 6.23
C ASP A 348 -14.31 -23.95 4.88
N ASN A 349 -14.83 -23.29 3.84
CA ASN A 349 -14.32 -23.37 2.47
C ASN A 349 -12.96 -22.67 2.27
N VAL A 350 -12.16 -22.52 3.32
CA VAL A 350 -10.76 -22.11 3.20
C VAL A 350 -10.02 -23.30 2.59
N PRO A 351 -9.46 -23.17 1.38
CA PRO A 351 -8.73 -24.27 0.77
C PRO A 351 -7.62 -24.75 1.73
N ASP A 352 -7.55 -26.06 1.99
CA ASP A 352 -6.55 -26.65 2.90
C ASP A 352 -5.10 -26.24 2.55
N SER A 353 -4.85 -25.88 1.29
CA SER A 353 -3.56 -25.35 0.83
C SER A 353 -3.16 -24.02 1.47
N ALA A 354 -4.09 -23.29 2.11
CA ALA A 354 -3.81 -22.05 2.84
C ALA A 354 -3.43 -22.29 4.32
N LEU A 355 -3.61 -23.50 4.86
CA LEU A 355 -3.25 -23.86 6.24
C LEU A 355 -1.74 -23.81 6.51
N GLY A 356 -0.92 -23.85 5.46
CA GLY A 356 0.54 -23.69 5.57
C GLY A 356 1.00 -22.24 5.75
N SER A 357 0.12 -21.24 5.64
CA SER A 357 0.49 -19.84 5.87
C SER A 357 0.40 -19.52 7.37
N PRO A 358 1.51 -19.13 8.03
CA PRO A 358 1.54 -18.82 9.47
C PRO A 358 0.64 -17.62 9.87
N THR A 359 -0.02 -16.97 8.91
CA THR A 359 -0.88 -15.81 9.13
C THR A 359 -2.24 -16.13 9.74
N TRP A 360 -2.78 -17.35 9.59
CA TRP A 360 -3.99 -17.74 10.36
C TRP A 360 -3.63 -18.08 11.81
N SER A 361 -2.48 -18.72 12.03
CA SER A 361 -2.11 -19.25 13.35
C SER A 361 -1.83 -18.18 14.41
N THR A 362 -1.52 -16.94 14.00
CA THR A 362 -1.26 -15.84 14.95
C THR A 362 -2.51 -15.08 15.38
N VAL A 363 -3.67 -15.35 14.79
CA VAL A 363 -4.89 -14.72 15.28
C VAL A 363 -5.49 -15.63 16.35
N ASP A 364 -5.50 -15.15 17.58
CA ASP A 364 -6.30 -15.64 18.73
C ASP A 364 -7.82 -15.56 18.47
N LEU A 365 -8.24 -15.57 17.21
CA LEU A 365 -9.59 -15.88 16.82
C LEU A 365 -9.84 -17.31 17.24
N ARG A 366 -10.41 -17.49 18.42
CA ARG A 366 -10.97 -18.76 18.89
C ARG A 366 -12.00 -19.19 17.85
N ARG A 367 -11.56 -19.88 16.79
CA ARG A 367 -12.38 -20.27 15.63
C ARG A 367 -13.61 -21.05 16.10
N ASP A 368 -13.43 -21.86 17.14
CA ASP A 368 -14.45 -22.62 17.84
C ASP A 368 -15.59 -21.74 18.40
N LEU A 369 -15.31 -20.47 18.71
CA LEU A 369 -16.32 -19.52 19.19
C LEU A 369 -17.11 -18.86 18.07
N ILE A 370 -16.65 -18.89 16.82
CA ILE A 370 -17.32 -18.21 15.69
C ILE A 370 -17.90 -19.17 14.66
N PHE A 371 -17.41 -20.41 14.62
CA PHE A 371 -17.88 -21.39 13.65
C PHE A 371 -19.36 -21.74 13.88
N GLY A 372 -20.15 -21.76 12.81
CA GLY A 372 -21.60 -22.01 12.86
C GLY A 372 -22.44 -20.87 13.43
N LYS A 373 -21.82 -19.74 13.83
CA LYS A 373 -22.51 -18.54 14.30
C LYS A 373 -22.73 -17.54 13.17
N THR A 374 -23.71 -16.67 13.37
CA THR A 374 -23.97 -15.53 12.48
C THR A 374 -23.11 -14.34 12.94
N LEU A 375 -22.48 -13.67 11.99
CA LEU A 375 -21.61 -12.51 12.22
C LEU A 375 -22.25 -11.26 11.61
N ALA A 376 -22.38 -10.20 12.39
CA ALA A 376 -22.73 -8.88 11.90
C ALA A 376 -21.45 -8.07 11.66
N VAL A 377 -21.02 -7.95 10.41
CA VAL A 377 -19.86 -7.13 10.02
C VAL A 377 -20.29 -5.68 9.96
N VAL A 378 -19.72 -4.84 10.82
CA VAL A 378 -20.05 -3.41 10.88
C VAL A 378 -19.13 -2.66 9.92
N CYS A 379 -19.71 -1.91 8.97
CA CYS A 379 -18.94 -1.02 8.10
C CYS A 379 -18.37 0.13 8.96
N PRO A 380 -17.05 0.37 8.94
CA PRO A 380 -16.47 1.40 9.80
C PRO A 380 -16.85 2.80 9.27
N GLN A 381 -16.95 3.77 10.17
CA GLN A 381 -17.39 5.13 9.81
C GLN A 381 -16.33 5.84 8.96
N ASP A 382 -15.09 5.75 9.43
CA ASP A 382 -13.84 6.08 8.75
C ASP A 382 -12.96 4.81 8.65
N PHE A 383 -11.74 4.94 8.15
CA PHE A 383 -10.78 3.84 8.01
C PHE A 383 -9.48 4.16 8.75
N ASP A 384 -9.57 4.99 9.79
CA ASP A 384 -8.40 5.40 10.58
C ASP A 384 -7.89 4.24 11.45
N ASP A 385 -8.80 3.32 11.81
CA ASP A 385 -8.50 2.04 12.45
C ASP A 385 -8.02 0.97 11.44
N ASP A 386 -7.19 0.02 11.91
CA ASP A 386 -6.60 -1.04 11.07
C ASP A 386 -7.51 -2.27 10.86
N GLY A 387 -8.81 -2.16 11.15
CA GLY A 387 -9.74 -3.28 11.15
C GLY A 387 -11.21 -2.90 11.24
N VAL A 388 -12.05 -3.93 11.40
CA VAL A 388 -13.50 -3.81 11.55
C VAL A 388 -13.98 -4.60 12.74
N PHE A 389 -15.05 -4.11 13.36
CA PHE A 389 -15.76 -4.83 14.40
C PHE A 389 -16.81 -5.76 13.77
N CYS A 390 -16.82 -7.01 14.24
CA CYS A 390 -17.82 -8.02 13.94
C CYS A 390 -18.56 -8.38 15.23
N ARG A 391 -19.89 -8.35 15.24
CA ARG A 391 -20.70 -8.81 16.36
C ARG A 391 -21.07 -10.28 16.15
N VAL A 392 -20.91 -11.11 17.18
CA VAL A 392 -21.15 -12.55 17.11
C VAL A 392 -22.52 -12.87 17.69
N HIS A 393 -23.37 -13.55 16.91
CA HIS A 393 -24.73 -13.93 17.30
C HIS A 393 -24.86 -15.46 17.38
N ALA A 394 -25.27 -15.96 18.55
CA ALA A 394 -25.49 -17.39 18.76
C ALA A 394 -26.79 -17.85 18.12
N THR A 395 -26.73 -19.00 17.43
CA THR A 395 -27.88 -19.65 16.80
C THR A 395 -28.75 -20.28 17.89
N GLY A 396 -29.91 -19.66 18.22
CA GLY A 396 -30.93 -20.27 19.07
C GLY A 396 -30.84 -20.06 20.59
N GLY A 397 -30.06 -19.08 21.07
CA GLY A 397 -30.00 -18.75 22.51
C GLY A 397 -31.18 -17.88 22.98
N LYS A 398 -31.82 -18.25 24.09
CA LYS A 398 -32.83 -17.39 24.75
C LYS A 398 -32.19 -16.05 25.11
N GLN A 399 -32.87 -14.97 24.73
CA GLN A 399 -32.41 -13.57 24.67
C GLN A 399 -32.13 -12.89 26.05
N GLY A 400 -31.63 -13.63 27.04
CA GLY A 400 -31.43 -13.14 28.41
C GLY A 400 -30.00 -12.73 28.77
N SER A 401 -29.02 -12.96 27.89
CA SER A 401 -27.61 -12.62 28.13
C SER A 401 -27.20 -11.45 27.25
N ASN A 402 -26.95 -10.28 27.84
CA ASN A 402 -26.51 -9.07 27.13
C ASN A 402 -25.03 -9.11 26.68
N ASP A 403 -24.32 -10.22 26.89
CA ASP A 403 -22.96 -10.40 26.35
C ASP A 403 -23.05 -10.77 24.86
N CYS A 404 -23.14 -9.74 24.01
CA CYS A 404 -22.79 -9.88 22.60
C CYS A 404 -21.28 -9.81 22.49
N ASP A 405 -20.65 -10.96 22.24
CA ASP A 405 -19.23 -11.02 21.95
C ASP A 405 -18.94 -10.18 20.70
N SER A 406 -18.07 -9.18 20.85
CA SER A 406 -17.56 -8.40 19.73
C SER A 406 -16.15 -8.85 19.38
N LEU A 407 -15.85 -8.86 18.10
CA LEU A 407 -14.61 -9.31 17.54
C LEU A 407 -14.00 -8.20 16.68
N TYR A 408 -12.76 -7.84 16.95
CA TYR A 408 -12.02 -6.91 16.10
C TYR A 408 -11.13 -7.68 15.12
N VAL A 409 -11.33 -7.47 13.82
CA VAL A 409 -10.60 -8.16 12.75
C VAL A 409 -9.86 -7.15 11.90
N ARG A 410 -8.55 -7.31 11.79
CA ARG A 410 -7.69 -6.40 11.03
C ARG A 410 -7.75 -6.68 9.54
N PHE A 411 -7.67 -5.65 8.70
CA PHE A 411 -7.83 -5.81 7.25
C PHE A 411 -6.84 -6.80 6.62
N TYR A 412 -5.58 -6.82 7.08
CA TYR A 412 -4.60 -7.79 6.58
C TYR A 412 -4.94 -9.25 6.90
N GLN A 413 -5.89 -9.53 7.80
CA GLN A 413 -6.42 -10.87 8.07
C GLN A 413 -7.39 -11.30 6.97
N ARG A 414 -6.99 -11.10 5.71
CA ARG A 414 -7.81 -11.25 4.50
C ARG A 414 -8.61 -12.53 4.44
N HIS A 415 -8.04 -13.62 4.94
CA HIS A 415 -8.68 -14.91 4.84
C HIS A 415 -9.95 -15.00 5.69
N PHE A 416 -10.04 -14.28 6.81
CA PHE A 416 -11.30 -14.14 7.54
C PHE A 416 -12.38 -13.57 6.61
N PHE A 417 -12.10 -12.42 5.98
CA PHE A 417 -13.04 -11.76 5.07
C PHE A 417 -13.42 -12.60 3.85
N LEU A 418 -12.48 -13.39 3.32
CA LEU A 418 -12.73 -14.30 2.20
C LEU A 418 -13.54 -15.54 2.58
N SER A 419 -13.67 -15.84 3.87
CA SER A 419 -14.45 -16.96 4.41
C SER A 419 -15.86 -16.54 4.81
N LEU A 420 -16.20 -15.26 4.66
CA LEU A 420 -17.52 -14.74 4.97
C LEU A 420 -18.44 -14.85 3.75
N GLU A 421 -19.58 -15.51 3.95
CA GLU A 421 -20.67 -15.57 2.99
C GLU A 421 -21.81 -14.67 3.48
N PRO A 422 -22.22 -13.64 2.72
CA PRO A 422 -23.35 -12.80 3.09
C PRO A 422 -24.66 -13.59 3.16
N LEU A 423 -25.53 -13.22 4.10
CA LEU A 423 -26.89 -13.74 4.20
C LEU A 423 -27.84 -12.81 3.43
N GLU A 424 -28.67 -13.38 2.54
CA GLU A 424 -29.59 -12.61 1.68
C GLU A 424 -30.80 -12.04 2.44
N ASP A 425 -31.26 -12.73 3.50
CA ASP A 425 -32.37 -12.26 4.34
C ASP A 425 -32.05 -12.44 5.84
N PRO A 426 -31.66 -11.37 6.55
CA PRO A 426 -31.46 -11.41 7.98
C PRO A 426 -32.74 -11.71 8.77
N LEU A 427 -33.91 -11.37 8.20
CA LEU A 427 -35.19 -11.36 8.91
C LEU A 427 -35.76 -12.76 9.14
N GLU A 428 -35.39 -13.79 8.36
CA GLU A 428 -35.76 -15.16 8.72
C GLU A 428 -35.11 -15.59 10.03
N THR A 429 -33.86 -15.16 10.26
CA THR A 429 -33.14 -15.41 11.53
C THR A 429 -33.71 -14.61 12.69
N ASP A 430 -34.07 -13.32 12.49
CA ASP A 430 -34.64 -12.49 13.56
C ASP A 430 -36.10 -12.84 13.87
N ARG A 431 -36.90 -13.28 12.88
CA ARG A 431 -38.24 -13.82 13.11
C ARG A 431 -38.19 -15.13 13.90
N ALA A 432 -37.16 -15.96 13.69
CA ALA A 432 -36.93 -17.14 14.51
C ALA A 432 -36.42 -16.80 15.93
N ALA A 433 -35.72 -15.66 16.09
CA ALA A 433 -35.17 -15.21 17.37
C ALA A 433 -36.11 -14.29 18.19
N GLY A 434 -37.24 -13.84 17.64
CA GLY A 434 -38.21 -12.99 18.34
C GLY A 434 -37.78 -11.52 18.50
N VAL A 435 -36.79 -11.07 17.72
CA VAL A 435 -36.25 -9.72 17.83
C VAL A 435 -37.08 -8.76 16.97
N VAL A 436 -37.96 -8.00 17.62
CA VAL A 436 -38.56 -6.81 17.00
C VAL A 436 -37.59 -5.65 17.20
N CYS A 437 -36.56 -5.57 16.36
CA CYS A 437 -35.85 -4.31 16.16
C CYS A 437 -36.70 -3.46 15.22
N ALA A 438 -37.09 -2.27 15.68
CA ALA A 438 -37.80 -1.28 14.86
C ALA A 438 -36.82 -0.67 13.85
N GLU A 439 -36.50 -1.38 12.78
CA GLU A 439 -35.81 -0.84 11.61
C GLU A 439 -36.62 -1.16 10.34
N ALA A 440 -36.82 -0.14 9.52
CA ALA A 440 -37.61 -0.23 8.29
C ALA A 440 -36.86 -1.06 7.22
N PRO A 441 -37.55 -1.95 6.49
CA PRO A 441 -36.90 -2.86 5.56
C PRO A 441 -36.33 -2.13 4.33
N LEU A 442 -35.08 -2.45 3.99
CA LEU A 442 -34.43 -2.09 2.73
C LEU A 442 -34.85 -3.09 1.63
N GLN A 443 -35.49 -2.60 0.57
CA GLN A 443 -35.60 -3.35 -0.69
C GLN A 443 -34.34 -3.10 -1.53
N LEU A 444 -33.58 -4.18 -1.79
CA LEU A 444 -32.54 -4.19 -2.81
C LEU A 444 -33.21 -4.20 -4.20
N VAL A 445 -32.97 -3.14 -4.98
CA VAL A 445 -33.29 -3.04 -6.42
C VAL A 445 -32.00 -3.15 -7.23
#